data_AF-A0AAW0SCT7-F1
#
_entry.id   AF-A0AAW0SCT7-F1
#
_cell.length_a   1.000
_cell.length_b   1.000
_cell.length_c   1.000
_cell.angle_alpha   90.00
_cell.angle_beta   90.00
_cell.angle_gamma   90.00
#
_symmetry.space_group_name_H-M   'P 1'
#
loop_
_entity.id
_entity.type
_entity.pdbx_description
1 polymer ?
#
loop_
_entity_poly.entity_id
_entity_poly.type
_entity_poly.pdbx_seq_one_letter_code
_entity_poly.pdbx_strand_id
1 'polypeptide(L)' 'IDLDTIDVSNLNRQFLFQKCHVGRSKAEVAKESALRFNPKAKIVAHHDSVLK' A
#
# COMPACT_ATOMS: atom_id res chain seq x y z
N ILE A 1 0.94 0.33 -8.58
CA ILE A 1 0.07 -0.75 -9.06
C ILE A 1 0.49 -2.03 -8.35
N ASP A 2 -0.43 -2.70 -7.67
CA ASP A 2 -0.15 -3.92 -6.90
C ASP A 2 -1.47 -4.69 -6.72
N LEU A 3 -1.53 -5.96 -7.11
CA LEU A 3 -2.71 -6.83 -7.00
C LEU A 3 -2.81 -7.50 -5.63
N ASP A 4 -1.78 -7.40 -4.79
CA ASP A 4 -1.76 -8.08 -3.51
C ASP A 4 -2.46 -7.28 -2.40
N THR A 5 -2.90 -8.04 -1.40
CA THR A 5 -3.28 -7.52 -0.09
C THR A 5 -2.12 -7.64 0.90
N ILE A 6 -2.17 -6.86 1.98
CA ILE A 6 -1.13 -6.84 2.99
C ILE A 6 -1.20 -8.10 3.84
N ASP A 7 -0.08 -8.81 3.96
CA ASP A 7 0.09 -9.95 4.86
C ASP A 7 1.00 -9.62 6.06
N VAL A 8 0.89 -10.38 7.15
CA VAL A 8 1.73 -10.21 8.35
C VAL A 8 3.22 -10.34 8.02
N SER A 9 3.59 -11.25 7.11
CA SER A 9 4.97 -11.44 6.64
C SER A 9 5.54 -10.22 5.91
N ASN A 10 4.71 -9.27 5.48
CA ASN A 10 5.15 -8.06 4.80
C ASN A 10 5.64 -6.99 5.78
N LEU A 11 5.17 -7.03 7.02
CA LEU A 11 5.42 -5.99 8.03
C LEU A 11 6.88 -5.90 8.49
N ASN A 12 7.69 -6.93 8.22
CA ASN A 12 9.11 -6.94 8.59
C ASN A 12 9.99 -6.04 7.69
N ARG A 13 9.50 -5.64 6.52
CA ARG A 13 10.30 -4.89 5.51
C ARG A 13 9.53 -3.81 4.76
N GLN A 14 8.19 -3.83 4.79
CA GLN A 14 7.34 -2.86 4.09
C GLN A 14 6.78 -1.85 5.10
N PHE A 15 7.59 -0.84 5.43
CA PHE A 15 7.34 0.11 6.52
C PHE A 15 6.09 0.99 6.36
N LEU A 16 5.50 1.07 5.15
CA LEU A 16 4.25 1.80 4.92
C LEU A 16 3.02 1.08 5.49
N PHE A 17 3.18 -0.17 5.93
CA PHE A 17 2.11 -1.04 6.40
C PHE A 17 2.21 -1.28 7.92
N GLN A 18 1.05 -1.43 8.55
CA GLN A 18 0.92 -1.67 9.99
C GLN A 18 0.01 -2.88 10.21
N LYS A 19 0.03 -3.46 11.41
CA LYS A 19 -0.74 -4.66 11.72
C LYS A 19 -2.26 -4.48 11.55
N CYS A 20 -2.77 -3.26 11.73
CA CYS A 20 -4.17 -2.92 11.46
C CYS A 20 -4.54 -2.89 9.97
N HIS A 21 -3.56 -2.88 9.06
CA HIS A 21 -3.78 -2.84 7.61
C HIS A 21 -3.79 -4.23 6.96
N VAL A 22 -3.51 -5.30 7.70
CA VAL A 22 -3.48 -6.68 7.17
C VAL A 22 -4.84 -7.01 6.53
N GLY A 23 -4.80 -7.55 5.32
CA GLY A 23 -5.97 -7.85 4.48
C GLY A 23 -6.45 -6.71 3.58
N ARG A 24 -5.94 -5.48 3.74
CA ARG A 24 -6.24 -4.35 2.83
C ARG A 24 -5.31 -4.37 1.60
N SER A 25 -5.73 -3.72 0.51
CA SER A 25 -4.91 -3.54 -0.69
C SER A 25 -3.60 -2.81 -0.38
N LYS A 26 -2.46 -3.35 -0.83
CA LYS A 26 -1.15 -2.70 -0.68
C LYS A 26 -1.11 -1.33 -1.36
N ALA A 27 -1.67 -1.22 -2.56
CA ALA A 27 -1.64 0.00 -3.35
C ALA A 27 -2.38 1.16 -2.65
N GLU A 28 -3.58 0.89 -2.13
CA GLU A 28 -4.39 1.90 -1.44
C GLU A 28 -3.74 2.35 -0.14
N VAL A 29 -3.29 1.41 0.70
CA VAL A 29 -2.66 1.74 1.99
C VAL A 29 -1.32 2.44 1.79
N ALA A 30 -0.55 2.07 0.75
CA ALA A 30 0.70 2.76 0.44
C ALA A 30 0.45 4.23 0.10
N LYS A 31 -0.59 4.53 -0.68
CA LYS A 31 -1.02 5.89 -0.98
C LYS A 31 -1.46 6.63 0.29
N GLU A 32 -2.32 6.04 1.12
CA GLU A 32 -2.77 6.65 2.39
C GLU A 32 -1.58 6.99 3.30
N SER A 33 -0.67 6.04 3.51
CA SER A 33 0.53 6.24 4.32
C SER A 33 1.46 7.31 3.74
N ALA A 34 1.72 7.28 2.43
CA ALA A 34 2.58 8.26 1.77
C ALA A 34 2.00 9.68 1.82
N LEU A 35 0.68 9.84 1.65
CA LEU A 35 0.00 11.14 1.76
C LEU A 35 0.01 11.70 3.18
N ARG A 36 0.05 10.85 4.21
CA ARG A 36 0.25 11.31 5.60
C ARG A 36 1.64 11.92 5.81
N PHE A 37 2.67 11.37 5.17
CA PHE A 37 4.03 11.92 5.24
C PHE A 37 4.22 13.16 4.36
N ASN A 38 3.66 13.15 3.15
CA ASN A 38 3.70 14.29 2.23
C ASN A 38 2.34 14.48 1.54
N PRO A 39 1.49 15.36 2.06
CA PRO A 39 0.17 15.64 1.48
C PRO A 39 0.23 16.24 0.07
N LYS A 40 1.36 16.80 -0.35
CA LYS A 40 1.53 17.40 -1.68
C LYS A 40 1.88 16.36 -2.76
N ALA A 41 2.20 15.13 -2.38
CA ALA A 41 2.49 14.07 -3.33
C ALA A 41 1.23 13.71 -4.13
N LYS A 42 1.36 13.58 -5.46
CA LYS A 42 0.26 13.15 -6.33
C LYS A 42 0.41 11.65 -6.60
N ILE A 43 -0.28 10.84 -5.81
CA ILE A 43 -0.20 9.37 -5.88
C ILE A 43 -1.55 8.82 -6.31
N VAL A 44 -1.56 8.05 -7.40
CA VAL A 44 -2.72 7.27 -7.84
C VAL A 44 -2.46 5.81 -7.51
N ALA A 45 -3.32 5.23 -6.68
CA ALA A 45 -3.27 3.82 -6.33
C ALA A 45 -4.07 3.03 -7.36
N HIS A 46 -3.52 1.89 -7.78
CA HIS A 46 -4.18 0.94 -8.66
C HIS A 46 -4.00 -0.45 -8.06
N HIS A 47 -5.09 -1.07 -7.66
CA HIS A 47 -5.11 -2.45 -7.21
C HIS A 47 -5.39 -3.36 -8.40
N ASP A 48 -4.35 -3.60 -9.20
CA ASP A 48 -4.45 -4.31 -10.48
C ASP A 48 -3.11 -5.00 -10.80
N SER A 49 -3.11 -5.88 -11.78
CA SER A 49 -1.91 -6.52 -12.33
C SER A 49 -1.24 -5.61 -13.36
N VAL A 50 0.10 -5.64 -13.38
CA VAL A 50 0.88 -5.02 -14.47
C VAL A 50 0.80 -5.82 -15.76
N LEU A 51 0.47 -7.10 -15.68
CA LEU A 51 0.30 -8.00 -16.81
C LEU A 51 -1.15 -7.86 -17.32
N LYS A 52 -1.37 -6.83 -18.13
CA LYS A 52 -2.41 -6.83 -19.16
C LYS A 52 -1.83 -7.36 -20.45
#